data_AF-D6XW03-F1
#
_entry.id   AF-D6XW03-F1
#
_cell.length_a   1.000
_cell.length_b   1.000
_cell.length_c   1.000
_cell.angle_alpha   90.00
_cell.angle_beta   90.00
_cell.angle_gamma   90.00
#
_symmetry.space_group_name_H-M   'P 1'
#
loop_
_entity.id
_entity.type
_entity.pdbx_description
1 polymer ?
#
loop_
_entity_poly.entity_id
_entity_poly.type
_entity_poly.pdbx_seq_one_letter_code
_entity_poly.pdbx_strand_id
1 'polypeptide(L)'
;MNKVQAFFTDLISMLSFSPFITNITEEDIRRNLKLLKQHTWFLHYLEDDSYRQLIISDRDVRQTIGSLNPKRISSSPNRKVVRIIERKHSGSD
;
A
#
# COMPACT_ATOMS: atom_id res chain seq x y z
N MET A 1 -5.74 33.50 -20.64
CA MET A 1 -5.57 32.36 -19.70
C MET A 1 -5.42 32.92 -18.31
N ASN A 2 -6.37 32.66 -17.42
CA ASN A 2 -6.37 33.26 -16.09
C ASN A 2 -5.32 32.56 -15.20
N LYS A 3 -4.69 33.28 -14.27
CA LYS A 3 -3.67 32.72 -13.35
C LYS A 3 -4.17 31.47 -12.61
N VAL A 4 -5.47 31.43 -12.31
CA VAL A 4 -6.17 30.30 -11.72
C VAL A 4 -6.19 29.08 -12.66
N GLN A 5 -6.45 29.29 -13.95
CA GLN A 5 -6.46 28.22 -14.95
C GLN A 5 -5.06 27.63 -15.15
N ALA A 6 -4.02 28.47 -15.17
CA ALA A 6 -2.62 28.03 -15.24
C ALA A 6 -2.21 27.19 -14.02
N PHE A 7 -2.66 27.58 -12.83
CA PHE A 7 -2.41 26.83 -11.60
C PHE A 7 -3.06 25.44 -11.62
N PHE A 8 -4.31 25.32 -12.09
CA PHE A 8 -4.98 24.02 -12.22
C PHE A 8 -4.31 23.13 -13.26
N THR A 9 -3.86 23.69 -14.40
CA THR A 9 -3.13 22.92 -15.41
C THR A 9 -1.79 22.42 -14.90
N ASP A 10 -1.06 23.24 -14.12
CA ASP A 10 0.21 22.84 -13.52
C ASP A 10 0.03 21.73 -12.49
N LEU A 11 -0.99 21.84 -11.62
CA LEU A 11 -1.34 20.78 -10.66
C LEU A 11 -1.70 19.47 -11.37
N ILE A 12 -2.54 19.52 -12.41
CA ILE A 12 -2.92 18.32 -13.15
C ILE A 12 -1.69 17.70 -13.82
N SER A 13 -0.77 18.50 -14.39
CA SER A 13 0.47 17.98 -14.98
C SER A 13 1.37 17.31 -13.94
N MET A 14 1.55 17.93 -12.77
CA MET A 14 2.37 17.40 -11.68
C MET A 14 1.81 16.08 -11.12
N LEU A 15 0.48 15.97 -11.03
CA LEU A 15 -0.22 14.76 -10.65
C LEU A 15 -0.13 13.68 -11.75
N SER A 16 -0.17 14.07 -13.03
CA SER A 16 -0.11 13.15 -14.18
C SER A 16 1.27 12.52 -14.40
N PHE A 17 2.35 13.20 -13.99
CA PHE A 17 3.72 12.65 -14.05
C PHE A 17 4.16 11.95 -12.76
N SER A 18 3.32 11.97 -11.72
CA SER A 18 3.59 11.22 -10.49
C SER A 18 3.29 9.73 -10.73
N PRO A 19 4.26 8.82 -10.57
CA PRO A 19 3.99 7.38 -10.66
C PRO A 19 3.12 6.84 -9.50
N PHE A 20 2.61 7.71 -8.63
CA PHE A 20 1.91 7.38 -7.39
C PHE A 20 0.40 7.62 -7.41
N ILE A 21 -0.17 8.09 -8.53
CA ILE A 21 -1.63 8.27 -8.68
C ILE A 21 -2.18 7.24 -9.65
N THR A 22 -1.83 5.97 -9.45
CA THR A 22 -2.65 4.88 -9.96
C THR A 22 -3.73 4.61 -8.92
N ASN A 23 -4.99 4.59 -9.34
CA ASN A 23 -6.07 4.09 -8.49
C ASN A 23 -5.73 2.64 -8.13
N ILE A 24 -5.26 2.42 -6.90
CA ILE A 24 -4.94 1.08 -6.41
C ILE A 24 -6.23 0.28 -6.43
N THR A 25 -6.28 -0.74 -7.28
CA THR A 25 -7.46 -1.58 -7.43
C THR A 25 -7.43 -2.73 -6.44
N GLU A 26 -8.60 -3.36 -6.23
CA GLU A 26 -8.68 -4.60 -5.47
C GLU A 26 -7.84 -5.73 -6.10
N GLU A 27 -7.71 -5.72 -7.43
CA GLU A 27 -6.87 -6.68 -8.16
C GLU A 27 -5.38 -6.49 -7.86
N ASP A 28 -4.90 -5.23 -7.74
CA ASP A 28 -3.52 -4.93 -7.33
C ASP A 28 -3.24 -5.44 -5.92
N ILE A 29 -4.18 -5.20 -5.00
CA ILE A 29 -4.10 -5.67 -3.61
C ILE A 29 -4.07 -7.20 -3.58
N ARG A 30 -5.02 -7.86 -4.25
CA ARG A 30 -5.12 -9.33 -4.29
C ARG A 30 -3.87 -9.97 -4.87
N ARG A 31 -3.35 -9.42 -5.97
CA ARG A 31 -2.13 -9.90 -6.62
C ARG A 31 -0.92 -9.77 -5.71
N ASN A 32 -0.73 -8.62 -5.07
CA ASN A 32 0.40 -8.40 -4.16
C ASN A 32 0.27 -9.23 -2.88
N LEU A 33 -0.93 -9.43 -2.34
CA LEU A 33 -1.19 -10.35 -1.23
C LEU A 33 -0.77 -11.78 -1.58
N LYS A 34 -1.08 -12.25 -2.79
CA LYS A 34 -0.67 -13.60 -3.25
C LYS A 34 0.85 -13.75 -3.24
N LEU A 35 1.59 -12.72 -3.66
CA LEU A 35 3.06 -12.72 -3.65
C LEU A 35 3.60 -12.67 -2.22
N LEU A 36 3.09 -11.76 -1.39
CA LEU A 36 3.54 -11.62 0.01
C LEU A 36 3.31 -12.90 0.82
N LYS A 37 2.20 -13.61 0.61
CA LYS A 37 1.89 -14.90 1.26
C LYS A 37 2.88 -16.02 0.96
N GLN A 38 3.78 -15.86 -0.02
CA GLN A 38 4.85 -16.81 -0.30
C GLN A 38 6.04 -16.68 0.66
N HIS A 39 6.05 -15.65 1.51
CA HIS A 39 7.18 -15.35 2.38
C HIS A 39 6.82 -15.55 3.86
N THR A 40 7.65 -16.31 4.56
CA THR A 40 7.46 -16.67 5.98
C THR A 40 7.24 -15.46 6.88
N TRP A 41 7.97 -14.36 6.67
CA TRP A 41 7.82 -13.14 7.48
C TRP A 41 6.41 -12.54 7.39
N PHE A 42 5.74 -12.65 6.24
CA PHE A 42 4.39 -12.12 6.07
C PHE A 42 3.35 -13.09 6.62
N LEU A 43 3.60 -14.39 6.55
CA LEU A 43 2.75 -15.41 7.17
C LEU A 43 2.67 -15.23 8.69
N HIS A 44 3.76 -14.84 9.36
CA HIS A 44 3.74 -14.57 10.81
C HIS A 44 2.73 -13.46 11.18
N TYR A 45 2.57 -12.41 10.36
CA TYR A 45 1.54 -11.39 10.58
C TYR A 45 0.12 -11.88 10.28
N LEU A 46 -0.05 -12.95 9.51
CA LEU A 46 -1.36 -13.54 9.24
C LEU A 46 -1.80 -14.56 10.30
N GLU A 47 -0.84 -15.11 11.04
CA GLU A 47 -1.09 -16.05 12.15
C GLU A 47 -1.69 -15.34 13.37
N ASP A 48 -1.32 -14.09 13.60
CA ASP A 48 -1.93 -13.25 14.63
C ASP A 48 -3.24 -12.61 14.12
N ASP A 49 -4.32 -12.80 14.88
CA ASP A 49 -5.65 -12.35 14.51
C ASP A 49 -5.75 -10.82 14.39
N SER A 50 -5.04 -10.06 15.23
CA SER A 50 -5.09 -8.60 15.24
C SER A 50 -4.40 -8.03 14.00
N TYR A 51 -3.20 -8.54 13.69
CA TYR A 51 -2.49 -8.16 12.46
C TYR A 51 -3.24 -8.62 11.21
N ARG A 52 -3.84 -9.81 11.23
CA ARG A 52 -4.67 -10.32 10.12
C ARG A 52 -5.86 -9.42 9.85
N GLN A 53 -6.56 -8.93 10.88
CA GLN A 53 -7.67 -7.99 10.70
C GLN A 53 -7.22 -6.69 10.03
N LEU A 54 -6.07 -6.14 10.43
CA LEU A 54 -5.51 -4.95 9.78
C LEU A 54 -5.20 -5.20 8.30
N ILE A 55 -4.59 -6.34 7.97
CA ILE A 55 -4.29 -6.70 6.58
C ILE A 55 -5.57 -6.87 5.74
N ILE A 56 -6.64 -7.40 6.33
CA ILE A 56 -7.92 -7.65 5.65
C ILE A 56 -8.78 -6.39 5.54
N SER A 57 -8.74 -5.48 6.50
CA SER A 57 -9.77 -4.43 6.61
C SER A 57 -9.24 -3.01 6.69
N ASP A 58 -8.00 -2.79 7.17
CA ASP A 58 -7.46 -1.43 7.26
C ASP A 58 -7.11 -0.90 5.87
N ARG A 59 -7.74 0.21 5.51
CA ARG A 59 -7.59 0.86 4.21
C ARG A 59 -6.13 1.22 3.91
N ASP A 60 -5.39 1.74 4.88
CA ASP A 60 -4.02 2.24 4.67
C ASP A 60 -3.05 1.07 4.49
N VAL A 61 -3.22 0.00 5.27
CA VAL A 61 -2.47 -1.24 5.13
C VAL A 61 -2.72 -1.83 3.75
N ARG A 62 -3.99 -1.96 3.34
CA ARG A 62 -4.37 -2.50 2.03
C ARG A 62 -3.86 -1.65 0.87
N GLN A 63 -3.97 -0.33 0.95
CA GLN A 63 -3.39 0.58 -0.06
C GLN A 63 -1.86 0.45 -0.11
N THR A 64 -1.19 0.37 1.03
CA THR A 64 0.26 0.17 1.07
C THR A 64 0.65 -1.14 0.36
N ILE A 65 -0.09 -2.22 0.59
CA ILE A 65 0.10 -3.51 -0.08
C ILE A 65 -0.15 -3.41 -1.59
N GLY A 66 -1.24 -2.78 -2.02
CA GLY A 66 -1.55 -2.61 -3.44
C GLY A 66 -0.56 -1.71 -4.18
N SER A 67 0.07 -0.76 -3.50
CA SER A 67 1.08 0.16 -4.07
C SER A 67 2.44 -0.50 -4.36
N LEU A 68 2.67 -1.73 -3.89
CA LEU A 68 3.95 -2.39 -4.07
C LEU A 68 4.22 -2.70 -5.54
N ASN A 69 5.46 -2.47 -5.96
CA ASN A 69 5.92 -2.99 -7.25
C ASN A 69 6.12 -4.51 -7.11
N PRO A 70 5.32 -5.33 -7.82
CA PRO A 70 5.38 -6.79 -7.73
C PRO A 70 6.73 -7.39 -8.10
N LYS A 71 7.47 -6.76 -9.03
CA LYS A 71 8.80 -7.20 -9.46
C LYS A 71 9.86 -6.97 -8.39
N ARG A 72 9.52 -6.22 -7.34
CA ARG A 72 10.40 -5.84 -6.23
C ARG A 72 9.97 -6.46 -4.90
N ILE A 73 8.96 -7.32 -4.90
CA ILE A 73 8.61 -8.12 -3.72
C ILE A 73 9.68 -9.21 -3.59
N SER A 74 10.36 -9.21 -2.45
CA SER A 74 11.47 -10.10 -2.14
C SER A 74 11.18 -10.94 -0.90
N SER A 75 12.02 -11.94 -0.66
CA SER A 75 11.98 -12.77 0.55
C SER A 75 12.22 -11.98 1.84
N SER A 76 12.88 -10.84 1.78
CA SER A 76 13.08 -9.96 2.93
C SER A 76 11.84 -9.08 3.23
N PRO A 77 11.59 -8.72 4.50
CA PRO A 77 10.46 -7.89 4.88
C PRO A 77 10.43 -6.54 4.17
N ASN A 78 9.28 -6.21 3.59
CA ASN A 78 9.07 -4.89 3.03
C ASN A 78 8.84 -3.87 4.15
N ARG A 79 9.84 -3.01 4.39
CA ARG A 79 9.80 -2.01 5.47
C ARG A 79 8.55 -1.12 5.48
N LYS A 80 7.96 -0.82 4.32
CA LYS A 80 6.74 0.01 4.26
C LYS A 80 5.54 -0.74 4.83
N VAL A 81 5.39 -2.00 4.44
CA VAL A 81 4.30 -2.89 4.90
C VAL A 81 4.44 -3.16 6.39
N VAL A 82 5.63 -3.54 6.84
CA VAL A 82 5.92 -3.80 8.26
C VAL A 82 5.56 -2.59 9.12
N ARG A 83 6.08 -1.40 8.77
CA ARG A 83 5.81 -0.18 9.54
C ARG A 83 4.33 0.19 9.61
N ILE A 84 3.58 0.05 8.52
CA ILE A 84 2.16 0.42 8.53
C ILE A 84 1.35 -0.56 9.38
N ILE A 85 1.65 -1.86 9.32
CA ILE A 85 1.01 -2.90 10.12
C ILE A 85 1.29 -2.66 11.61
N GLU A 86 2.55 -2.49 11.99
CA GLU A 86 2.95 -2.28 13.40
C GLU A 86 2.38 -0.96 13.95
N ARG A 87 2.46 0.14 13.18
CA ARG A 87 1.89 1.44 13.60
C ARG A 87 0.39 1.36 13.85
N LYS A 88 -0.34 0.61 13.02
CA LYS A 88 -1.79 0.46 13.16
C LYS A 88 -2.14 -0.45 14.33
N HIS A 89 -1.33 -1.46 14.59
CA HIS A 89 -1.51 -2.35 15.73
C HIS A 89 -1.28 -1.61 17.06
N SER A 90 -0.17 -0.89 17.23
CA SER A 90 0.13 -0.13 18.44
C SER A 90 -0.78 1.09 18.70
N GLY A 91 -1.58 1.49 17.71
CA GLY A 91 -2.54 2.59 17.85
C GLY A 91 -3.99 2.13 18.02
N SER A 92 -4.23 0.84 18.18
CA SER A 92 -5.57 0.24 18.35
C SER A 92 -5.93 -0.01 19.82
N ASP A 93 -5.15 0.53 20.77
CA ASP A 93 -5.42 0.51 22.22
C ASP A 93 -6.50 1.52 22.63
#